data_AF-A0A4S1FVG6-F1
#
_entry.id   AF-A0A4S1FVG6-F1
#
_cell.length_a   1.000
_cell.length_b   1.000
_cell.length_c   1.000
_cell.angle_alpha   90.00
_cell.angle_beta   90.00
_cell.angle_gamma   90.00
#
_symmetry.space_group_name_H-M   'P 1'
#
loop_
_entity.id
_entity.type
_entity.pdbx_description
1 polymer ?
#
loop_
_entity_poly.entity_id
_entity_poly.type
_entity_poly.pdbx_seq_one_letter_code
_entity_poly.pdbx_strand_id
1 'polypeptide(L)'
;QEDQQKSLSTLMVLLNKEGIESITRDALTKDEKAWLEDHFQDQVFPVLTPLSIDPAHPFPFIPNLGFSIALQLRHRKNGEEMSALLRLPVALRRFIRLPDR
;
A
#
# COMPACT_ATOMS: atom_id res chain seq x y z
N GLN A 1 -7.06 10.28 -19.31
CA GLN A 1 -6.22 9.37 -18.51
C GLN A 1 -4.86 9.17 -19.17
N GLU A 2 -4.78 9.00 -20.49
CA GLU A 2 -3.50 8.88 -21.22
C GLU A 2 -2.55 10.07 -21.00
N ASP A 3 -3.08 11.31 -21.05
CA ASP A 3 -2.29 12.52 -20.77
C ASP A 3 -1.70 12.53 -19.35
N GLN A 4 -2.48 12.10 -18.35
CA GLN A 4 -2.02 12.05 -16.96
C GLN A 4 -0.87 11.05 -16.80
N GLN A 5 -0.98 9.88 -17.43
CA GLN A 5 0.08 8.87 -17.39
C GLN A 5 1.34 9.36 -18.10
N LYS A 6 1.18 10.05 -19.22
CA LYS A 6 2.30 10.66 -19.94
C LYS A 6 3.00 11.72 -19.10
N SER A 7 2.24 12.63 -18.49
CA SER A 7 2.78 13.65 -17.57
C SER A 7 3.49 13.01 -16.38
N LEU A 8 2.92 11.96 -15.78
CA LEU A 8 3.54 11.25 -14.66
C LEU A 8 4.89 10.62 -15.07
N SER A 9 4.94 9.94 -16.21
CA SER A 9 6.18 9.34 -16.72
C SER A 9 7.25 10.40 -16.99
N THR A 10 6.88 11.53 -17.60
CA THR A 10 7.81 12.66 -17.81
C THR A 10 8.30 13.23 -16.48
N LEU A 11 7.39 13.42 -15.51
CA LEU A 11 7.74 13.94 -14.19
C LEU A 11 8.70 13.02 -13.46
N MET A 12 8.48 11.69 -13.49
CA MET A 12 9.38 10.72 -12.86
C MET A 12 10.81 10.81 -13.43
N VAL A 13 10.96 11.02 -14.74
CA VAL A 13 12.28 11.23 -15.36
C VAL A 13 12.93 12.53 -14.90
N LEU A 14 12.16 13.62 -14.78
CA LEU A 14 12.69 14.91 -14.31
C LEU A 14 13.09 14.86 -12.84
N LEU A 15 12.28 14.23 -11.98
CA LEU A 15 12.60 14.04 -10.56
C LEU A 15 13.90 13.26 -10.38
N ASN A 16 14.09 12.18 -11.15
CA ASN A 16 15.30 11.38 -11.08
C ASN A 16 16.56 12.18 -11.44
N LYS A 17 16.47 13.11 -12.40
CA LYS A 17 17.61 14.00 -12.76
C LYS A 17 18.01 14.93 -11.61
N GLU A 18 17.08 15.29 -10.75
CA GLU A 18 17.31 16.09 -9.54
C GLU A 18 17.65 15.21 -8.31
N GLY A 19 17.90 13.91 -8.50
CA GLY A 19 18.23 12.97 -7.41
C GLY A 19 17.02 12.55 -6.56
N ILE A 20 15.79 12.77 -7.03
CA ILE A 20 14.57 12.33 -6.36
C ILE A 20 14.09 11.03 -7.02
N GLU A 21 14.34 9.91 -6.36
CA GLU A 21 14.04 8.58 -6.89
C GLU A 21 12.73 8.01 -6.31
N SER A 22 11.88 7.46 -7.17
CA SER A 22 10.75 6.63 -6.76
C SER A 22 11.18 5.17 -6.80
N ILE A 23 11.49 4.61 -5.63
CA ILE A 23 12.03 3.25 -5.51
C ILE A 23 10.90 2.21 -5.61
N THR A 24 11.06 1.25 -6.54
CA THR A 24 10.18 0.08 -6.66
C THR A 24 10.72 -1.10 -5.84
N ARG A 25 9.86 -2.08 -5.56
CA ARG A 25 10.20 -3.23 -4.69
C ARG A 25 11.46 -4.00 -5.14
N ASP A 26 11.66 -4.09 -6.45
CA ASP A 26 12.77 -4.76 -7.11
C ASP A 26 14.10 -3.99 -6.99
N ALA A 27 14.06 -2.67 -6.82
CA ALA A 27 15.23 -1.82 -6.66
C ALA A 27 15.73 -1.71 -5.20
N LEU A 28 14.99 -2.28 -4.23
CA LEU A 28 15.36 -2.31 -2.83
C LEU A 28 16.48 -3.33 -2.55
N THR A 29 17.53 -2.87 -1.88
CA THR A 29 18.58 -3.68 -1.26
C THR A 29 18.04 -4.51 -0.09
N LYS A 30 18.87 -5.40 0.47
CA LYS A 30 18.49 -6.22 1.63
C LYS A 30 18.28 -5.37 2.88
N ASP A 31 19.15 -4.39 3.11
CA ASP A 31 19.12 -3.56 4.32
C ASP A 31 17.91 -2.61 4.29
N GLU A 32 17.60 -2.02 3.13
CA GLU A 32 16.38 -1.21 2.96
C GLU A 32 15.10 -2.04 3.17
N LYS A 33 15.08 -3.31 2.75
CA LYS A 33 13.94 -4.21 3.00
C LYS A 33 13.78 -4.50 4.49
N ALA A 34 14.88 -4.77 5.21
CA ALA A 34 14.84 -4.99 6.64
C ALA A 34 14.31 -3.74 7.37
N TRP A 35 14.82 -2.56 7.01
CA TRP A 35 14.33 -1.30 7.57
C TRP A 35 12.85 -1.05 7.27
N LEU A 36 12.39 -1.36 6.05
CA LEU A 36 10.97 -1.23 5.68
C LEU A 36 10.08 -2.22 6.45
N GLU A 37 10.57 -3.43 6.73
CA GLU A 37 9.85 -4.39 7.57
C GLU A 37 9.67 -3.84 8.98
N ASP A 38 10.73 -3.34 9.60
CA ASP A 38 10.65 -2.72 10.93
C ASP A 38 9.71 -1.50 10.93
N HIS A 39 9.84 -0.62 9.94
CA HIS A 39 8.94 0.53 9.77
C HIS A 39 7.48 0.09 9.61
N PHE A 40 7.23 -0.99 8.85
CA PHE A 40 5.90 -1.52 8.67
C PHE A 40 5.33 -2.05 9.99
N GLN A 41 6.09 -2.87 10.73
CA GLN A 41 5.64 -3.46 11.98
C GLN A 41 5.37 -2.40 13.05
N ASP A 42 6.22 -1.37 13.14
CA ASP A 42 6.13 -0.37 14.21
C ASP A 42 5.15 0.76 13.90
N GLN A 43 5.01 1.17 12.64
CA GLN A 43 4.28 2.39 12.26
C GLN A 43 3.03 2.14 11.42
N VAL A 44 3.05 1.11 10.55
CA VAL A 44 1.96 0.86 9.61
C VAL A 44 0.99 -0.17 10.14
N PHE A 45 1.46 -1.35 10.51
CA PHE A 45 0.66 -2.49 10.94
C PHE A 45 -0.28 -2.17 12.12
N PRO A 46 0.13 -1.44 13.18
CA PRO A 46 -0.73 -1.20 14.34
C PRO A 46 -1.96 -0.34 14.04
N VAL A 47 -1.93 0.43 12.94
CA VAL A 47 -3.05 1.31 12.54
C VAL A 47 -3.89 0.73 11.41
N LEU A 48 -3.57 -0.48 10.92
CA LEU A 48 -4.37 -1.17 9.93
C LEU A 48 -5.60 -1.81 10.58
N THR A 49 -6.77 -1.63 9.95
CA THR A 49 -8.03 -2.23 10.43
C THR A 49 -8.65 -3.08 9.33
N PRO A 50 -8.27 -4.36 9.23
CA PRO A 50 -8.88 -5.30 8.30
C PRO A 50 -10.36 -5.55 8.64
N LEU A 51 -11.19 -5.67 7.62
CA LEU A 51 -12.61 -5.99 7.74
C LEU A 51 -12.91 -7.20 6.86
N SER A 52 -13.45 -8.28 7.45
CA SER A 52 -13.99 -9.39 6.66
C SER A 52 -15.30 -8.98 6.00
N ILE A 53 -15.50 -9.43 4.76
CA ILE A 53 -16.76 -9.29 4.04
C ILE A 53 -17.42 -10.67 4.02
N ASP A 54 -18.55 -10.80 4.70
CA ASP A 54 -19.35 -12.02 4.73
C ASP A 54 -20.85 -11.69 4.57
N PRO A 55 -21.68 -12.65 4.11
CA PRO A 55 -23.11 -12.41 3.90
C PRO A 55 -23.93 -12.19 5.17
N ALA A 56 -23.40 -12.53 6.35
CA ALA A 56 -24.14 -12.45 7.62
C ALA A 56 -24.12 -11.03 8.21
N HIS A 57 -23.27 -10.14 7.69
CA HIS A 57 -23.16 -8.75 8.14
C HIS A 57 -23.44 -7.76 6.99
N PRO A 58 -23.95 -6.55 7.28
CA PRO A 58 -24.06 -5.49 6.28
C PRO A 58 -22.71 -5.14 5.66
N PHE A 59 -22.72 -4.79 4.38
CA PHE A 59 -21.51 -4.35 3.68
C PHE A 59 -20.86 -3.15 4.40
N PRO A 60 -19.52 -3.15 4.59
CA PRO A 60 -18.85 -2.10 5.35
C PRO A 60 -18.95 -0.73 4.66
N PHE A 61 -19.06 0.33 5.46
CA PHE A 61 -19.02 1.70 4.94
C PHE A 61 -17.65 2.02 4.31
N ILE A 62 -17.67 2.51 3.08
CA ILE A 62 -16.48 2.98 2.36
C ILE A 62 -16.48 4.51 2.38
N PRO A 63 -15.51 5.16 3.06
CA PRO A 63 -15.42 6.61 3.08
C PRO A 63 -15.13 7.17 1.68
N ASN A 64 -15.79 8.27 1.33
CA ASN A 64 -15.49 8.99 0.09
C ASN A 64 -14.03 9.45 0.07
N LEU A 65 -13.36 9.30 -1.09
CA LEU A 65 -11.93 9.58 -1.28
C LEU A 65 -10.97 8.80 -0.35
N GLY A 66 -11.47 7.82 0.40
CA GLY A 66 -10.65 6.94 1.22
C GLY A 66 -9.91 5.92 0.38
N PHE A 67 -8.69 5.59 0.79
CA PHE A 67 -7.91 4.55 0.12
C PHE A 67 -8.14 3.20 0.82
N SER A 68 -8.58 2.19 0.06
CA SER A 68 -8.82 0.85 0.57
C SER A 68 -8.27 -0.18 -0.40
N ILE A 69 -7.78 -1.29 0.16
CA ILE A 69 -7.32 -2.46 -0.60
C ILE A 69 -8.36 -3.55 -0.42
N ALA A 70 -8.92 -4.03 -1.53
CA ALA A 70 -9.76 -5.23 -1.54
C ALA A 70 -8.88 -6.47 -1.71
N LEU A 71 -9.09 -7.47 -0.87
CA LEU A 71 -8.30 -8.69 -0.79
C LEU A 71 -9.22 -9.89 -1.00
N GLN A 72 -8.78 -10.84 -1.83
CA GLN A 72 -9.33 -12.19 -1.86
C GLN A 72 -8.37 -13.10 -1.10
N LEU A 73 -8.85 -13.71 -0.04
CA LEU A 73 -8.08 -14.59 0.83
C LEU A 73 -8.58 -16.02 0.66
N ARG A 74 -7.67 -16.98 0.76
CA ARG A 74 -7.98 -18.40 0.76
C ARG A 74 -7.43 -19.04 2.01
N HIS A 75 -8.28 -19.68 2.80
CA HIS A 75 -7.87 -20.35 4.00
C HIS A 75 -7.07 -21.62 3.64
N ARG A 76 -5.83 -21.70 4.16
CA ARG A 76 -4.84 -22.71 3.72
C ARG A 76 -5.23 -24.16 4.02
N LYS A 77 -6.09 -24.41 5.02
CA LYS A 77 -6.43 -25.77 5.48
C LYS A 77 -7.66 -26.36 4.79
N ASN A 78 -8.72 -25.56 4.62
CA ASN A 78 -10.02 -26.01 4.09
C ASN A 78 -10.32 -25.47 2.68
N GLY A 79 -9.49 -24.56 2.15
CA GLY A 79 -9.66 -23.97 0.83
C GLY A 79 -10.80 -22.94 0.72
N GLU A 80 -11.43 -22.60 1.84
CA GLU A 80 -12.52 -21.62 1.88
C GLU A 80 -12.01 -20.24 1.46
N GLU A 81 -12.79 -19.57 0.62
CA GLU A 81 -12.47 -18.23 0.16
C GLU A 81 -13.23 -17.19 0.99
N MET A 82 -12.54 -16.10 1.31
CA MET A 82 -13.16 -14.95 1.96
C MET A 82 -12.65 -13.67 1.31
N SER A 83 -13.52 -12.68 1.20
CA SER A 83 -13.12 -11.34 0.82
C SER A 83 -12.84 -10.50 2.06
N ALA A 84 -11.85 -9.63 1.99
CA ALA A 84 -11.51 -8.70 3.06
C ALA A 84 -11.25 -7.31 2.48
N LEU A 85 -11.55 -6.29 3.26
CA LEU A 85 -11.26 -4.89 2.97
C LEU A 85 -10.24 -4.39 3.98
N LEU A 86 -9.12 -3.87 3.49
CA LEU A 86 -8.11 -3.21 4.30
C LEU A 86 -8.17 -1.71 4.05
N ARG A 87 -8.66 -0.96 5.03
CA ARG A 87 -8.71 0.51 4.94
C ARG A 87 -7.35 1.09 5.31
N LEU A 88 -6.81 1.99 4.49
CA LEU A 88 -5.60 2.73 4.82
C LEU A 88 -5.96 4.04 5.52
N PRO A 89 -5.50 4.27 6.76
CA PRO A 89 -5.69 5.55 7.44
C PRO A 89 -5.08 6.71 6.65
N VAL A 90 -5.79 7.84 6.58
CA VAL A 90 -5.29 9.08 5.94
C VAL A 90 -4.05 9.65 6.61
N ALA A 91 -3.80 9.27 7.87
CA ALA A 91 -2.61 9.67 8.62
C ALA A 91 -1.33 8.95 8.14
N LEU A 92 -1.47 7.81 7.44
CA LEU A 92 -0.31 7.14 6.86
C LEU A 92 0.27 7.97 5.74
N ARG A 93 1.59 8.17 5.78
CA ARG A 93 2.30 8.86 4.71
C ARG A 93 2.27 8.01 3.44
N ARG A 94 1.78 8.59 2.35
CA ARG A 94 1.77 7.95 1.03
C ARG A 94 3.17 7.70 0.47
N PHE A 95 4.13 8.54 0.85
CA PHE A 95 5.54 8.41 0.50
C PHE A 95 6.38 8.48 1.77
N ILE A 96 7.29 7.53 1.92
CA ILE A 96 8.28 7.48 2.99
C ILE A 96 9.66 7.58 2.36
N ARG A 97 10.57 8.22 3.08
CA ARG A 97 11.96 8.33 2.67
C ARG A 97 12.71 7.11 3.23
N LEU A 98 13.50 6.46 2.39
CA LEU A 98 14.42 5.42 2.87
C LEU A 98 15.60 6.09 3.57
N PRO A 99 16.16 5.47 4.62
CA PRO A 99 17.43 5.94 5.19
C PRO A 99 18.48 6.02 4.10
N ASP A 100 19.27 7.10 4.11
CA ASP A 100 20.45 7.25 3.25
C ASP A 100 20.20 7.30 1.73
N ARG A 101 18.95 7.56 1.31
CA ARG A 101 18.55 7.94 -0.06
C ARG A 101 17.68 9.20 -0.07
#